data_AF-A0A3D3XMZ5-F1
#
_entry.id   AF-A0A3D3XMZ5-F1
#
_cell.length_a   1.000
_cell.length_b   1.000
_cell.length_c   1.000
_cell.angle_alpha   90.00
_cell.angle_beta   90.00
_cell.angle_gamma   90.00
#
_symmetry.space_group_name_H-M   'P 1'
#
loop_
_entity.id
_entity.type
_entity.pdbx_description
1 polymer ?
#
loop_
_entity_poly.entity_id
_entity_poly.type
_entity_poly.pdbx_seq_one_letter_code
_entity_poly.pdbx_strand_id
1 'polypeptide(L)'
;RTVDFTNTVLILTSNIGSQSILELAGDPDQYGEMEQRVNEALKAKFRPEFLNRLDNQIIFRSLEKEELRKIVSLQVERLSERLEQRKL
;
A
#
# COMPACT_ATOMS: atom_id res chain seq x y z
N ARG A 1 20.52 -10.91 24.90
CA ARG A 1 20.74 -9.56 24.34
C ARG A 1 19.38 -8.94 24.08
N THR A 2 19.11 -7.77 24.63
CA THR A 2 17.85 -7.04 24.41
C THR A 2 17.93 -6.31 23.08
N VAL A 3 16.86 -6.37 22.29
CA VAL A 3 16.70 -5.61 21.04
C VAL A 3 15.79 -4.42 21.34
N ASP A 4 16.16 -3.25 20.82
CA ASP A 4 15.44 -1.98 21.02
C ASP A 4 15.01 -1.41 19.65
N PHE A 5 13.73 -1.02 19.54
CA PHE A 5 13.11 -0.45 18.34
C PHE A 5 12.64 1.00 18.53
N THR A 6 13.06 1.69 19.60
CA THR A 6 12.59 3.04 19.97
C THR A 6 12.70 4.08 18.84
N ASN A 7 13.72 3.97 17.98
CA ASN A 7 13.91 4.86 16.83
C ASN A 7 13.79 4.12 15.48
N THR A 8 12.83 3.21 15.36
CA THR A 8 12.60 2.43 14.14
C THR A 8 11.15 2.56 13.68
N VAL A 9 10.96 2.91 12.41
CA VAL A 9 9.64 2.84 11.77
C VAL A 9 9.43 1.43 11.23
N LEU A 10 8.46 0.72 11.81
CA LEU A 10 8.06 -0.59 11.32
C LEU A 10 6.92 -0.44 10.30
N ILE A 11 7.19 -0.79 9.05
CA ILE A 11 6.17 -0.80 7.98
C ILE A 11 5.88 -2.25 7.63
N LEU A 12 4.61 -2.62 7.72
CA LEU A 12 4.12 -3.93 7.28
C LEU A 12 3.21 -3.75 6.07
N THR A 13 3.32 -4.64 5.10
CA THR A 13 2.48 -4.64 3.91
C THR A 13 1.81 -6.00 3.76
N SER A 14 0.57 -5.99 3.25
CA SER A 14 -0.19 -7.20 2.98
C SER A 14 -1.04 -7.02 1.73
N ASN A 15 -1.24 -8.10 1.00
CA ASN A 15 -2.15 -8.16 -0.15
C ASN A 15 -3.56 -8.63 0.24
N ILE A 16 -3.87 -8.75 1.54
CA ILE A 16 -5.20 -9.14 2.02
C ILE A 16 -6.22 -8.09 1.58
N GLY A 17 -7.37 -8.57 1.09
CA GLY A 17 -8.44 -7.68 0.62
C GLY A 17 -8.16 -7.00 -0.72
N SER A 18 -7.06 -7.34 -1.41
CA SER A 18 -6.74 -6.78 -2.74
C SER A 18 -7.85 -6.97 -3.76
N GLN A 19 -8.52 -8.13 -3.72
CA GLN A 19 -9.66 -8.40 -4.61
C GLN A 19 -10.82 -7.44 -4.34
N SER A 20 -11.18 -7.20 -3.08
CA SER A 20 -12.23 -6.25 -2.71
C SER A 20 -11.87 -4.80 -3.07
N ILE A 21 -10.60 -4.43 -2.92
CA ILE A 21 -10.08 -3.12 -3.34
C ILE A 21 -10.20 -2.94 -4.85
N LEU A 22 -9.93 -3.98 -5.64
CA LEU A 22 -10.04 -3.94 -7.10
C LEU A 22 -11.49 -3.91 -7.59
N GLU A 23 -12.37 -4.69 -6.97
CA GLU A 23 -13.79 -4.77 -7.34
C GLU A 23 -14.54 -3.48 -7.05
N LEU A 24 -14.18 -2.79 -5.95
CA LEU A 24 -14.79 -1.54 -5.51
C LEU A 24 -13.93 -0.31 -5.91
N ALA A 25 -12.95 -0.52 -6.79
CA ALA A 25 -12.10 0.55 -7.28
C ALA A 25 -12.89 1.49 -8.21
N GLY A 26 -12.81 2.79 -7.96
CA GLY A 26 -13.32 3.83 -8.86
C GLY A 26 -14.68 4.43 -8.47
N ASP A 27 -15.30 3.95 -7.38
CA ASP A 27 -16.49 4.58 -6.79
C ASP A 27 -16.16 5.11 -5.37
N PRO A 28 -16.04 6.44 -5.19
CA PRO A 28 -15.79 7.05 -3.88
C PRO A 28 -16.86 6.71 -2.83
N ASP A 29 -18.10 6.48 -3.26
CA ASP A 29 -19.23 6.22 -2.37
C ASP A 29 -19.17 4.80 -1.78
N GLN A 30 -18.35 3.91 -2.37
CA GLN A 30 -18.15 2.53 -1.93
C GLN A 30 -16.94 2.35 -0.99
N TYR A 31 -16.25 3.43 -0.62
CA TYR A 31 -15.07 3.35 0.25
C TYR A 31 -15.37 2.69 1.61
N GLY A 32 -16.52 3.00 2.22
CA GLY A 32 -16.90 2.40 3.50
C GLY A 32 -17.12 0.88 3.41
N GLU A 33 -17.73 0.41 2.32
CA GLU A 33 -17.92 -1.03 2.08
C GLU A 33 -16.57 -1.74 1.84
N MET A 34 -15.68 -1.11 1.08
CA MET A 34 -14.32 -1.60 0.85
C MET A 34 -13.55 -1.74 2.16
N GLU A 35 -13.56 -0.71 3.00
CA GLU A 35 -12.91 -0.72 4.31
C GLU A 35 -13.46 -1.83 5.22
N GLN A 36 -14.78 -2.03 5.23
CA GLN A 36 -15.39 -3.10 6.00
C GLN A 36 -14.90 -4.48 5.53
N ARG A 37 -14.94 -4.76 4.21
CA ARG A 37 -14.49 -6.05 3.65
C ARG A 37 -13.01 -6.32 3.91
N VAL A 38 -12.16 -5.29 3.80
CA VAL A 38 -10.73 -5.40 4.11
C VAL A 38 -10.53 -5.71 5.60
N ASN A 39 -11.26 -5.02 6.49
CA ASN A 39 -11.18 -5.25 7.95
C ASN A 39 -11.66 -6.65 8.35
N GLU A 40 -12.71 -7.17 7.73
CA GLU A 40 -13.18 -8.54 7.94
C GLU A 40 -12.11 -9.56 7.52
N ALA A 41 -11.50 -9.36 6.35
CA ALA A 41 -10.43 -10.22 5.86
C ALA A 41 -9.16 -10.16 6.75
N LEU A 42 -8.82 -8.98 7.30
CA LEU A 42 -7.73 -8.82 8.25
C LEU A 42 -8.00 -9.58 9.56
N LYS A 43 -9.21 -9.44 10.13
CA LYS A 43 -9.63 -10.14 11.35
C LYS A 43 -9.70 -11.65 11.18
N ALA A 44 -10.03 -12.14 9.99
CA ALA A 44 -10.03 -13.56 9.69
C ALA A 44 -8.61 -14.17 9.66
N LYS A 45 -7.60 -13.38 9.28
CA LYS A 45 -6.22 -13.86 9.09
C LYS A 45 -5.27 -13.53 10.25
N PHE A 46 -5.47 -12.41 10.94
CA PHE A 46 -4.63 -11.97 12.04
C PHE A 46 -5.40 -11.94 13.35
N ARG A 47 -4.70 -12.29 14.44
CA ARG A 47 -5.28 -12.24 15.77
C ARG A 47 -5.47 -10.79 16.23
N PRO A 48 -6.50 -10.49 17.05
CA PRO A 48 -6.74 -9.15 17.56
C PRO A 48 -5.53 -8.55 18.29
N GLU A 49 -4.73 -9.35 19.01
CA GLU A 49 -3.56 -8.85 19.74
C GLU A 49 -2.49 -8.30 18.81
N PHE A 50 -2.37 -8.83 17.59
CA PHE A 50 -1.45 -8.32 16.59
C PHE A 50 -1.99 -7.02 15.98
N LEU A 51 -3.27 -6.99 15.61
CA LEU A 51 -3.92 -5.81 15.04
C LEU A 51 -3.89 -4.62 16.01
N ASN A 52 -4.07 -4.87 17.30
CA ASN A 52 -4.01 -3.88 18.37
C ASN A 52 -2.60 -3.30 18.62
N ARG A 53 -1.55 -3.84 17.98
CA ARG A 53 -0.18 -3.30 18.02
C ARG A 53 0.16 -2.42 16.82
N LEU A 54 -0.77 -2.28 15.87
CA LEU A 54 -0.59 -1.41 14.71
C LEU A 54 -1.26 -0.07 15.00
N ASP A 55 -0.48 1.00 15.07
CA ASP A 55 -0.99 2.34 15.40
C ASP A 55 -1.87 2.91 14.28
N ASN A 56 -1.48 2.69 13.02
CA ASN A 56 -2.19 3.20 11.84
C ASN A 56 -2.29 2.12 10.78
N GLN A 57 -3.45 2.01 10.15
CA GLN A 57 -3.71 1.13 9.02
C GLN A 57 -4.06 1.98 7.79
N ILE A 58 -3.38 1.72 6.68
CA ILE A 58 -3.57 2.47 5.44
C ILE A 58 -4.04 1.49 4.37
N ILE A 59 -5.25 1.71 3.85
CA ILE A 59 -5.79 0.98 2.71
C ILE A 59 -5.35 1.70 1.43
N PHE A 60 -4.58 1.00 0.60
CA PHE A 60 -4.17 1.53 -0.70
C PHE A 60 -5.35 1.42 -1.68
N ARG A 61 -5.69 2.55 -2.30
CA ARG A 61 -6.66 2.59 -3.41
C ARG A 61 -5.95 2.29 -4.72
N SER A 62 -6.70 1.77 -5.67
CA SER A 62 -6.22 1.56 -7.05
C SER A 62 -5.83 2.90 -7.68
N LEU A 63 -4.71 2.91 -8.41
CA LEU A 63 -4.22 4.10 -9.08
C LEU A 63 -5.13 4.49 -10.24
N GLU A 64 -5.44 5.78 -10.35
CA GLU A 64 -6.11 6.35 -11.51
C GLU A 64 -5.14 6.44 -12.70
N LYS A 65 -5.70 6.58 -13.92
CA LYS A 65 -4.89 6.68 -15.14
C LYS A 65 -3.92 7.87 -15.09
N GLU A 66 -4.36 8.96 -14.50
CA GLU A 66 -3.60 10.20 -14.34
C GLU A 66 -2.40 10.00 -13.40
N GLU A 67 -2.58 9.24 -12.33
CA GLU A 67 -1.52 8.88 -11.39
C GLU A 67 -0.52 7.90 -12.01
N LEU A 68 -1.02 6.89 -12.74
CA LEU A 68 -0.19 5.96 -13.49
C LEU A 68 0.69 6.68 -14.53
N ARG A 69 0.15 7.65 -15.26
CA ARG A 69 0.94 8.45 -16.21
C ARG A 69 2.12 9.16 -15.52
N LYS A 70 1.88 9.78 -14.36
CA LYS A 70 2.94 10.46 -13.58
C LYS A 70 4.03 9.48 -13.14
N ILE A 71 3.63 8.30 -12.65
CA ILE A 71 4.57 7.25 -12.23
C ILE A 71 5.42 6.80 -13.42
N VAL A 72 4.80 6.55 -14.57
CA VAL A 72 5.53 6.16 -15.79
C VAL A 72 6.53 7.24 -16.20
N SER A 73 6.14 8.51 -16.19
CA SER A 73 7.06 9.62 -16.49
C SER A 73 8.29 9.62 -15.58
N LEU A 74 8.10 9.48 -14.26
CA LEU A 74 9.22 9.41 -13.29
C LEU A 74 10.14 8.20 -13.55
N GLN A 75 9.57 7.07 -13.98
CA GLN A 75 10.35 5.87 -14.28
C GLN A 75 11.17 6.02 -15.57
N VAL A 76 10.64 6.72 -16.57
CA VAL A 76 11.39 7.04 -17.80
C VAL A 76 12.52 8.03 -17.50
N GLU A 77 12.26 9.06 -16.70
CA GLU A 77 13.29 10.04 -16.29
C GLU A 77 14.45 9.37 -15.55
N ARG A 78 14.16 8.53 -14.55
CA ARG A 78 15.17 7.73 -13.84
C ARG A 78 15.97 6.81 -14.77
N LEU A 79 15.34 6.30 -15.83
CA LEU A 79 16.04 5.49 -16.82
C LEU A 79 17.01 6.34 -17.64
N SER A 80 16.57 7.51 -18.11
CA SER A 80 17.42 8.47 -18.83
C SER A 80 18.65 8.87 -18.02
N GLU A 81 18.47 9.23 -16.74
CA GLU A 81 19.60 9.56 -15.83
C GLU A 81 20.62 8.42 -15.72
N ARG A 82 20.14 7.16 -15.64
CA ARG A 82 21.00 5.98 -15.57
C ARG A 82 21.76 5.72 -16.86
N LEU A 83 21.21 6.08 -18.01
CA LEU A 83 21.88 5.94 -19.32
C LEU A 83 22.97 7.01 -19.47
N GLU A 84 22.66 8.26 -19.12
CA GLU A 84 23.64 9.36 -19.13
C GLU A 84 24.84 9.06 -18.21
N GLN A 85 24.60 8.54 -17.00
CA GLN A 85 25.67 8.10 -16.10
C GLN A 85 26.57 7.01 -16.70
N ARG A 86 26.03 6.19 -17.61
CA ARG A 86 26.77 5.13 -18.32
C ARG A 86 27.41 5.61 -19.62
N LYS A 87 27.27 6.88 -19.98
CA LYS A 87 27.68 7.47 -21.27
C LYS A 87 27.10 6.71 -22.48
N LEU A 88 25.88 6.21 -22.33
CA LEU A 88 25.10 5.57 -23.38
C LEU A 88 24.00 6.51 -23.86
#